data_AF-B1VZ93-F1
#
_entry.id   AF-B1VZ93-F1
#
_cell.length_a   1.000
_cell.length_b   1.000
_cell.length_c   1.000
_cell.angle_alpha   90.00
_cell.angle_beta   90.00
_cell.angle_gamma   90.00
#
_symmetry.space_group_name_H-M   'P 1'
#
loop_
_entity.id
_entity.type
_entity.pdbx_description
1 polymer ?
#
loop_
_entity_poly.entity_id
_entity_poly.type
_entity_poly.pdbx_seq_one_letter_code
_entity_poly.pdbx_strand_id
1 'polypeptide(L)'
;MSTPEQTEHLVLPGVLTAAEATETVAAIAAVQREDGALPWFRGHHLDPWDHTEAAMALDAAGEHEAAARAYDWLARNQNADGSWYAAYHDGDPQQPTDRSLESNFCAYVAVGVWHHYLATGDDAFVDRMWPTVFAAVEFVLGLQQPGGQIGWKREPDGTPVNDALLTGSSSIHQALRCALAIAERREEPQPDWELATGALAHAIRSHPERFLDKNRYSMDWYYPVLGGAVTGAEATARIQEGWDRFVVPGLGVRCVLPNPWVTGGESCELALALWVTGESDRALEILQSVQHLRTEGGLYWTGYVFEGNRAFWPEELTTWTAGSLLLAVAALGGDEATTAVFGGERLPVGLEPDCCR
;
A
#
# COMPACT_ATOMS: atom_id res chain seq x y z
N MET A 1 -9.16 22.12 4.23
CA MET A 1 -10.55 22.02 4.73
C MET A 1 -11.37 21.55 3.55
N SER A 2 -11.41 20.24 3.34
CA SER A 2 -12.25 19.60 2.34
C SER A 2 -13.70 20.06 2.47
N THR A 3 -14.35 20.31 1.34
CA THR A 3 -15.79 20.59 1.29
C THR A 3 -16.61 19.30 1.42
N PRO A 4 -17.86 19.34 1.90
CA PRO A 4 -18.69 18.15 2.06
C PRO A 4 -18.92 17.32 0.78
N GLU A 5 -18.80 17.94 -0.41
CA GLU A 5 -18.88 17.23 -1.70
C GLU A 5 -17.62 16.42 -2.02
N GLN A 6 -16.44 16.82 -1.49
CA GLN A 6 -15.17 16.13 -1.75
C GLN A 6 -14.97 14.86 -0.91
N THR A 7 -15.75 14.68 0.16
CA THR A 7 -15.68 13.50 1.03
C THR A 7 -16.87 12.56 0.85
N GLU A 8 -17.72 12.74 -0.17
CA GLU A 8 -18.90 11.90 -0.39
C GLU A 8 -18.52 10.42 -0.60
N HIS A 9 -17.44 10.17 -1.35
CA HIS A 9 -16.87 8.83 -1.55
C HIS A 9 -16.22 8.24 -0.28
N LEU A 10 -16.06 9.04 0.78
CA LEU A 10 -15.57 8.61 2.08
C LEU A 10 -16.71 8.34 3.09
N VAL A 11 -17.97 8.31 2.64
CA VAL A 11 -19.12 7.96 3.48
C VAL A 11 -19.55 6.53 3.19
N LEU A 12 -19.48 5.67 4.21
CA LEU A 12 -19.90 4.27 4.11
C LEU A 12 -20.76 3.89 5.31
N PRO A 13 -22.07 3.64 5.12
CA PRO A 13 -22.99 3.32 6.21
C PRO A 13 -22.52 2.19 7.12
N GLY A 14 -22.49 2.46 8.42
CA GLY A 14 -22.01 1.52 9.45
C GLY A 14 -20.49 1.49 9.63
N VAL A 15 -19.73 2.24 8.82
CA VAL A 15 -18.26 2.34 8.91
C VAL A 15 -17.82 3.78 9.18
N LEU A 16 -18.18 4.72 8.31
CA LEU A 16 -17.72 6.10 8.39
C LEU A 16 -18.85 7.05 7.99
N THR A 17 -19.22 7.95 8.89
CA THR A 17 -20.05 9.12 8.53
C THR A 17 -19.19 10.22 7.92
N ALA A 18 -19.82 11.19 7.25
CA ALA A 18 -19.10 12.34 6.68
C ALA A 18 -18.29 13.12 7.74
N ALA A 19 -18.84 13.29 8.94
CA ALA A 19 -18.16 13.99 10.04
C ALA A 19 -16.93 13.20 10.52
N GLU A 20 -17.06 11.89 10.67
CA GLU A 20 -15.96 11.00 11.06
C GLU A 20 -14.87 10.94 9.99
N ALA A 21 -15.25 10.97 8.70
CA ALA A 21 -14.33 11.07 7.58
C ALA A 21 -13.51 12.35 7.65
N THR A 22 -14.17 13.50 7.80
CA THR A 22 -13.50 14.80 7.95
C THR A 22 -12.55 14.80 9.16
N GLU A 23 -12.95 14.20 10.28
CA GLU A 23 -12.11 14.10 11.47
C GLU A 23 -10.85 13.25 11.22
N THR A 24 -10.99 12.08 10.59
CA THR A 24 -9.86 11.21 10.25
C THR A 24 -8.90 11.89 9.27
N VAL A 25 -9.42 12.55 8.24
CA VAL A 25 -8.61 13.30 7.26
C VAL A 25 -7.85 14.43 7.95
N ALA A 26 -8.51 15.20 8.81
CA ALA A 26 -7.89 16.27 9.58
C ALA A 26 -6.79 15.74 10.52
N ALA A 27 -6.98 14.55 11.11
CA ALA A 27 -6.00 13.92 11.97
C ALA A 27 -4.74 13.50 11.21
N ILE A 28 -4.87 12.88 10.02
CA ILE A 28 -3.72 12.57 9.15
C ILE A 28 -3.00 13.86 8.74
N ALA A 29 -3.75 14.87 8.30
CA ALA A 29 -3.18 16.16 7.89
C ALA A 29 -2.43 16.87 9.04
N ALA A 30 -2.88 16.73 10.29
CA ALA A 30 -2.20 17.29 11.47
C ALA A 30 -0.87 16.58 11.80
N VAL A 31 -0.73 15.30 11.42
CA VAL A 31 0.53 14.56 11.55
C VAL A 31 1.55 15.04 10.51
N GLN A 32 1.11 15.54 9.35
CA GLN A 32 2.02 16.05 8.32
C GLN A 32 2.92 17.19 8.83
N ARG A 33 4.20 17.09 8.52
CA ARG A 33 5.19 18.13 8.81
C ARG A 33 5.15 19.25 7.77
N GLU A 34 5.73 20.39 8.12
CA GLU A 34 5.87 21.54 7.21
C GLU A 34 6.67 21.20 5.94
N ASP A 35 7.63 20.28 6.02
CA ASP A 35 8.41 19.80 4.89
C ASP A 35 7.68 18.71 4.07
N GLY A 36 6.43 18.36 4.40
CA GLY A 36 5.63 17.36 3.69
C GLY A 36 5.73 15.93 4.25
N ALA A 37 6.64 15.66 5.18
CA ALA A 37 6.78 14.34 5.79
C ALA A 37 5.50 13.90 6.53
N LEU A 38 5.07 12.66 6.29
CA LEU A 38 3.98 11.96 6.99
C LEU A 38 4.58 10.79 7.79
N PRO A 39 4.98 10.98 9.06
CA PRO A 39 5.48 9.87 9.87
C PRO A 39 4.36 8.91 10.27
N TRP A 40 4.76 7.73 10.76
CA TRP A 40 3.88 6.70 11.35
C TRP A 40 2.96 7.33 12.41
N PHE A 41 3.55 8.14 13.30
CA PHE A 41 2.91 9.17 14.10
C PHE A 41 3.98 10.18 14.56
N ARG A 42 3.56 11.33 15.10
CA ARG A 42 4.51 12.35 15.59
C ARG A 42 5.45 11.79 16.66
N GLY A 43 6.75 11.96 16.46
CA GLY A 43 7.81 11.46 17.34
C GLY A 43 8.26 10.02 17.07
N HIS A 44 7.78 9.39 15.99
CA HIS A 44 8.17 8.03 15.60
C HIS A 44 8.96 7.99 14.29
N HIS A 45 9.07 6.84 13.64
CA HIS A 45 9.69 6.76 12.31
C HIS A 45 8.73 7.22 11.20
N LEU A 46 9.32 7.49 10.05
CA LEU A 46 8.69 7.55 8.74
C LEU A 46 9.35 6.49 7.87
N ASP A 47 8.56 5.61 7.27
CA ASP A 47 8.96 4.74 6.17
C ASP A 47 8.26 5.17 4.86
N PRO A 48 8.86 4.92 3.69
CA PRO A 48 8.29 5.34 2.41
C PRO A 48 6.96 4.68 2.01
N TRP A 49 6.66 3.47 2.50
CA TRP A 49 5.42 2.76 2.16
C TRP A 49 4.24 3.48 2.82
N ASP A 50 4.26 3.57 4.14
CA ASP A 50 3.16 4.13 4.93
C ASP A 50 2.99 5.62 4.66
N HIS A 51 4.11 6.31 4.40
CA HIS A 51 4.13 7.70 3.94
C HIS A 51 3.35 7.89 2.63
N THR A 52 3.57 7.01 1.65
CA THR A 52 2.87 7.03 0.35
C THR A 52 1.39 6.70 0.53
N GLU A 53 1.05 5.71 1.35
CA GLU A 53 -0.34 5.32 1.61
C GLU A 53 -1.14 6.43 2.30
N ALA A 54 -0.53 7.11 3.27
CA ALA A 54 -1.12 8.28 3.91
C ALA A 54 -1.31 9.45 2.91
N ALA A 55 -0.39 9.64 1.95
CA ALA A 55 -0.53 10.63 0.89
C ALA A 55 -1.71 10.28 -0.05
N MET A 56 -1.86 9.01 -0.45
CA MET A 56 -2.99 8.54 -1.24
C MET A 56 -4.33 8.76 -0.52
N ALA A 57 -4.38 8.54 0.80
CA ALA A 57 -5.58 8.80 1.59
C ALA A 57 -5.95 10.30 1.62
N LEU A 58 -4.96 11.20 1.67
CA LEU A 58 -5.20 12.64 1.54
C LEU A 58 -5.71 13.01 0.14
N ASP A 59 -5.20 12.37 -0.91
CA ASP A 59 -5.72 12.56 -2.27
C ASP A 59 -7.16 12.10 -2.41
N ALA A 60 -7.51 10.92 -1.90
CA ALA A 60 -8.89 10.41 -1.90
C ALA A 60 -9.86 11.30 -1.11
N ALA A 61 -9.35 12.14 -0.20
CA ALA A 61 -10.11 13.12 0.57
C ALA A 61 -10.15 14.53 -0.06
N GLY A 62 -9.55 14.70 -1.24
CA GLY A 62 -9.46 16.00 -1.94
C GLY A 62 -8.41 16.95 -1.37
N GLU A 63 -7.56 16.52 -0.43
CA GLU A 63 -6.47 17.32 0.14
C GLU A 63 -5.19 17.21 -0.72
N HIS A 64 -5.34 17.44 -2.04
CA HIS A 64 -4.30 17.21 -3.05
C HIS A 64 -3.02 18.01 -2.84
N GLU A 65 -3.11 19.24 -2.33
CA GLU A 65 -1.91 20.02 -2.00
C GLU A 65 -1.12 19.39 -0.86
N ALA A 66 -1.80 18.76 0.12
CA ALA A 66 -1.13 18.05 1.20
C ALA A 66 -0.47 16.77 0.68
N ALA A 67 -1.16 16.00 -0.16
CA ALA A 67 -0.59 14.83 -0.81
C ALA A 67 0.63 15.19 -1.69
N ALA A 68 0.54 16.24 -2.51
CA ALA A 68 1.64 16.71 -3.36
C ALA A 68 2.90 17.05 -2.55
N ARG A 69 2.77 17.69 -1.38
CA ARG A 69 3.91 17.96 -0.48
C ARG A 69 4.57 16.69 0.03
N ALA A 70 3.81 15.62 0.25
CA ALA A 70 4.34 14.33 0.64
C ALA A 70 5.18 13.74 -0.51
N TYR A 71 4.66 13.70 -1.73
CA TYR A 71 5.44 13.22 -2.88
C TYR A 71 6.69 14.08 -3.15
N ASP A 72 6.61 15.39 -2.98
CA ASP A 72 7.77 16.29 -3.05
C ASP A 72 8.81 16.00 -1.95
N TRP A 73 8.39 15.49 -0.78
CA TRP A 73 9.31 15.02 0.25
C TRP A 73 10.06 13.77 -0.22
N LEU A 74 9.37 12.79 -0.82
CA LEU A 74 10.02 11.60 -1.38
C LEU A 74 11.03 12.01 -2.45
N ALA A 75 10.64 12.85 -3.41
CA ALA A 75 11.52 13.31 -4.48
C ALA A 75 12.79 14.02 -3.95
N ARG A 76 12.66 14.87 -2.92
CA ARG A 76 13.81 15.59 -2.32
C ARG A 76 14.74 14.71 -1.50
N ASN A 77 14.25 13.61 -0.94
CA ASN A 77 15.00 12.73 -0.03
C ASN A 77 15.34 11.37 -0.64
N GLN A 78 15.15 11.21 -1.96
CA GLN A 78 15.57 10.02 -2.69
C GLN A 78 17.10 9.90 -2.70
N ASN A 79 17.61 8.71 -2.43
CA ASN A 79 19.03 8.40 -2.53
C ASN A 79 19.49 8.46 -3.99
N ALA A 80 20.81 8.60 -4.19
CA ALA A 80 21.39 8.73 -5.53
C ALA A 80 21.17 7.49 -6.44
N ASP A 81 20.89 6.33 -5.85
CA ASP A 81 20.59 5.09 -6.56
C ASP A 81 19.10 4.88 -6.84
N GLY A 82 18.24 5.84 -6.48
CA GLY A 82 16.79 5.77 -6.66
C GLY A 82 16.02 5.20 -5.47
N SER A 83 16.71 4.71 -4.43
CA SER A 83 16.09 4.15 -3.24
C SER A 83 15.68 5.20 -2.20
N TRP A 84 14.99 4.75 -1.16
CA TRP A 84 14.92 5.40 0.14
C TRP A 84 15.37 4.42 1.23
N TYR A 85 15.82 4.95 2.36
CA TYR A 85 16.05 4.14 3.55
C TYR A 85 14.72 3.61 4.09
N ALA A 86 14.75 2.42 4.71
CA ALA A 86 13.56 1.78 5.25
C ALA A 86 12.88 2.61 6.33
N ALA A 87 13.64 3.40 7.10
CA ALA A 87 13.05 4.28 8.11
C ALA A 87 13.89 5.53 8.40
N TYR A 88 13.21 6.64 8.67
CA TYR A 88 13.75 7.95 9.06
C TYR A 88 13.18 8.39 10.40
N HIS A 89 13.93 9.13 11.21
CA HIS A 89 13.39 9.76 12.41
C HIS A 89 12.39 10.88 12.04
N ASP A 90 11.25 10.98 12.75
CA ASP A 90 10.28 12.06 12.52
C ASP A 90 10.93 13.44 12.60
N GLY A 91 10.90 14.15 11.48
CA GLY A 91 11.40 15.51 11.36
C GLY A 91 12.89 15.66 11.08
N ASP A 92 13.63 14.56 10.89
CA ASP A 92 15.02 14.61 10.44
C ASP A 92 15.31 13.57 9.34
N PRO A 93 15.12 13.90 8.06
CA PRO A 93 15.46 13.01 6.95
C PRO A 93 16.97 12.72 6.83
N GLN A 94 17.83 13.49 7.51
CA GLN A 94 19.27 13.24 7.51
C GLN A 94 19.67 12.16 8.55
N GLN A 95 18.72 11.72 9.37
CA GLN A 95 18.92 10.69 10.39
C GLN A 95 18.06 9.44 10.10
N PRO A 96 18.47 8.57 9.15
CA PRO A 96 17.82 7.28 8.97
C PRO A 96 17.99 6.41 10.21
N THR A 97 16.89 5.82 10.68
CA THR A 97 16.82 4.91 11.82
C THR A 97 17.00 3.45 11.39
N ASP A 98 16.64 3.12 10.15
CA ASP A 98 16.96 1.87 9.48
C ASP A 98 17.52 2.18 8.09
N ARG A 99 18.76 1.72 7.81
CA ARG A 99 19.50 1.99 6.57
C ARG A 99 19.37 0.89 5.52
N SER A 100 18.60 -0.16 5.79
CA SER A 100 18.24 -1.10 4.75
C SER A 100 17.41 -0.41 3.67
N LEU A 101 17.46 -0.95 2.45
CA LEU A 101 16.77 -0.40 1.29
C LEU A 101 15.76 -1.44 0.81
N GLU A 102 14.52 -1.34 1.29
CA GLU A 102 13.46 -2.30 0.95
C GLU A 102 12.86 -2.01 -0.43
N SER A 103 12.84 -3.03 -1.28
CA SER A 103 12.40 -2.93 -2.68
C SER A 103 10.94 -2.51 -2.80
N ASN A 104 10.06 -3.07 -1.97
CA ASN A 104 8.64 -2.73 -1.92
C ASN A 104 8.41 -1.28 -1.47
N PHE A 105 9.19 -0.78 -0.50
CA PHE A 105 9.06 0.60 -0.01
C PHE A 105 9.42 1.58 -1.13
N CYS A 106 10.48 1.26 -1.89
CA CYS A 106 10.91 2.08 -3.02
C CYS A 106 9.93 2.04 -4.19
N ALA A 107 9.35 0.87 -4.49
CA ALA A 107 8.43 0.73 -5.62
C ALA A 107 7.12 1.51 -5.42
N TYR A 108 6.60 1.55 -4.18
CA TYR A 108 5.23 1.98 -3.90
C TYR A 108 4.94 3.44 -4.27
N VAL A 109 5.96 4.30 -4.37
CA VAL A 109 5.82 5.68 -4.89
C VAL A 109 5.15 5.73 -6.27
N ALA A 110 5.34 4.72 -7.11
CA ALA A 110 4.69 4.65 -8.43
C ALA A 110 3.16 4.51 -8.32
N VAL A 111 2.68 3.78 -7.30
CA VAL A 111 1.25 3.63 -6.99
C VAL A 111 0.68 4.99 -6.57
N GLY A 112 1.34 5.67 -5.64
CA GLY A 112 0.90 6.98 -5.15
C GLY A 112 0.92 8.07 -6.23
N VAL A 113 1.96 8.14 -7.05
CA VAL A 113 2.04 9.13 -8.15
C VAL A 113 0.95 8.89 -9.19
N TRP A 114 0.67 7.64 -9.53
CA TRP A 114 -0.41 7.31 -10.45
C TRP A 114 -1.79 7.60 -9.84
N HIS A 115 -1.99 7.29 -8.55
CA HIS A 115 -3.20 7.65 -7.80
C HIS A 115 -3.44 9.16 -7.79
N HIS A 116 -2.42 9.96 -7.46
CA HIS A 116 -2.48 11.41 -7.47
C HIS A 116 -2.85 11.96 -8.85
N TYR A 117 -2.22 11.43 -9.90
CA TYR A 117 -2.55 11.81 -11.28
C TYR A 117 -4.00 11.50 -11.62
N LEU A 118 -4.51 10.33 -11.27
CA LEU A 118 -5.91 9.97 -11.54
C LEU A 118 -6.90 10.83 -10.75
N ALA A 119 -6.53 11.26 -9.54
CA ALA A 119 -7.35 12.13 -8.70
C ALA A 119 -7.40 13.59 -9.21
N THR A 120 -6.32 14.06 -9.83
CA THR A 120 -6.13 15.51 -10.15
C THR A 120 -6.12 15.83 -11.64
N GLY A 121 -5.73 14.88 -12.48
CA GLY A 121 -5.42 15.10 -13.90
C GLY A 121 -4.16 15.95 -14.15
N ASP A 122 -3.31 16.15 -13.14
CA ASP A 122 -2.15 17.05 -13.23
C ASP A 122 -0.96 16.39 -13.98
N ASP A 123 -0.90 16.63 -15.29
CA ASP A 123 0.23 16.19 -16.13
C ASP A 123 1.57 16.82 -15.70
N ALA A 124 1.56 18.05 -15.18
CA ALA A 124 2.79 18.71 -14.73
C ALA A 124 3.35 18.09 -13.45
N PHE A 125 2.47 17.55 -12.59
CA PHE A 125 2.88 16.72 -11.46
C PHE A 125 3.55 15.43 -11.94
N VAL A 126 2.98 14.73 -12.93
CA VAL A 126 3.59 13.54 -13.52
C VAL A 126 4.95 13.86 -14.12
N ASP A 127 5.09 14.96 -14.86
CA ASP A 127 6.36 15.43 -15.41
C ASP A 127 7.43 15.66 -14.35
N ARG A 128 7.04 16.27 -13.23
CA ARG A 128 7.94 16.52 -12.10
C ARG A 128 8.34 15.25 -11.36
N MET A 129 7.42 14.32 -11.17
CA MET A 129 7.64 13.09 -10.39
C MET A 129 8.27 11.96 -11.21
N TRP A 130 8.24 12.05 -12.55
CA TRP A 130 8.77 11.00 -13.41
C TRP A 130 10.21 10.60 -13.11
N PRO A 131 11.19 11.52 -12.93
CA PRO A 131 12.55 11.12 -12.59
C PRO A 131 12.65 10.31 -11.29
N THR A 132 11.80 10.63 -10.31
CA THR A 132 11.73 9.93 -9.02
C THR A 132 11.17 8.52 -9.19
N VAL A 133 10.04 8.38 -9.91
CA VAL A 133 9.44 7.07 -10.20
C VAL A 133 10.39 6.20 -11.02
N PHE A 134 10.98 6.76 -12.07
CA PHE A 134 11.93 6.04 -12.93
C PHE A 134 13.12 5.51 -12.14
N ALA A 135 13.79 6.36 -11.35
CA ALA A 135 14.93 5.93 -10.54
C ALA A 135 14.57 4.86 -9.50
N ALA A 136 13.39 4.98 -8.88
CA ALA A 136 12.89 3.99 -7.94
C ALA A 136 12.63 2.63 -8.60
N VAL A 137 12.02 2.63 -9.78
CA VAL A 137 11.77 1.39 -10.54
C VAL A 137 13.09 0.75 -10.99
N GLU A 138 14.05 1.53 -11.50
CA GLU A 138 15.37 1.01 -11.89
C GLU A 138 16.11 0.37 -10.70
N PHE A 139 16.04 0.98 -9.51
CA PHE A 139 16.57 0.38 -8.28
C PHE A 139 15.94 -1.00 -7.99
N VAL A 140 14.61 -1.06 -8.06
CA VAL A 140 13.82 -2.26 -7.78
C VAL A 140 14.11 -3.37 -8.79
N LEU A 141 14.14 -3.05 -10.09
CA LEU A 141 14.44 -4.01 -11.14
C LEU A 141 15.89 -4.50 -11.08
N GLY A 142 16.82 -3.68 -10.57
CA GLY A 142 18.18 -4.10 -10.25
C GLY A 142 18.29 -5.20 -9.17
N LEU A 143 17.18 -5.52 -8.48
CA LEU A 143 17.09 -6.62 -7.52
C LEU A 143 16.33 -7.84 -8.06
N GLN A 144 15.81 -7.77 -9.29
CA GLN A 144 15.10 -8.89 -9.90
C GLN A 144 16.04 -10.08 -10.15
N GLN A 145 15.59 -11.26 -9.76
CA GLN A 145 16.30 -12.52 -9.94
C GLN A 145 15.91 -13.17 -11.28
N PRO A 146 16.71 -14.11 -11.82
CA PRO A 146 16.39 -14.78 -13.09
C PRO A 146 15.03 -15.50 -13.13
N GLY A 147 14.47 -15.82 -11.97
CA GLY A 147 13.14 -16.41 -11.84
C GLY A 147 12.00 -15.38 -11.78
N GLY A 148 12.26 -14.09 -11.99
CA GLY A 148 11.26 -13.02 -11.97
C GLY A 148 10.95 -12.47 -10.58
N GLN A 149 11.17 -13.22 -9.50
CA GLN A 149 11.02 -12.71 -8.14
C GLN A 149 12.03 -11.60 -7.85
N ILE A 150 11.67 -10.64 -7.00
CA ILE A 150 12.51 -9.49 -6.68
C ILE A 150 13.08 -9.65 -5.26
N GLY A 151 14.40 -9.50 -5.16
CA GLY A 151 15.11 -9.53 -3.89
C GLY A 151 14.58 -8.45 -2.95
N TRP A 152 14.22 -8.82 -1.72
CA TRP A 152 13.38 -7.95 -0.89
C TRP A 152 14.09 -6.67 -0.42
N LYS A 153 15.42 -6.66 -0.32
CA LYS A 153 16.18 -5.47 0.08
C LYS A 153 17.64 -5.45 -0.38
N ARG A 154 18.30 -4.31 -0.17
CA ARG A 154 19.75 -4.21 0.05
C ARG A 154 20.07 -3.94 1.51
N GLU A 155 21.16 -4.52 1.98
CA GLU A 155 21.73 -4.19 3.29
C GLU A 155 22.39 -2.81 3.28
N PRO A 156 22.67 -2.19 4.45
CA PRO A 156 23.30 -0.87 4.52
C PRO A 156 24.68 -0.76 3.84
N ASP A 157 25.36 -1.88 3.58
CA ASP A 157 26.63 -1.94 2.84
C ASP A 157 26.44 -2.07 1.32
N GLY A 158 25.19 -2.08 0.84
CA GLY A 158 24.82 -2.21 -0.56
C GLY A 158 24.63 -3.65 -1.05
N THR A 159 24.91 -4.65 -0.21
CA THR A 159 24.77 -6.07 -0.56
C THR A 159 23.31 -6.40 -0.88
N PRO A 160 23.00 -6.91 -2.09
CA PRO A 160 21.64 -7.33 -2.42
C PRO A 160 21.29 -8.63 -1.68
N VAL A 161 20.06 -8.70 -1.17
CA VAL A 161 19.48 -9.93 -0.63
C VAL A 161 18.61 -10.57 -1.71
N ASN A 162 18.98 -11.78 -2.14
CA ASN A 162 18.31 -12.46 -3.25
C ASN A 162 17.01 -13.16 -2.83
N ASP A 163 16.79 -13.38 -1.54
CA ASP A 163 15.51 -13.88 -1.03
C ASP A 163 14.39 -12.91 -1.41
N ALA A 164 13.19 -13.43 -1.69
CA ALA A 164 12.04 -12.62 -2.05
C ALA A 164 10.89 -12.82 -1.05
N LEU A 165 10.18 -11.74 -0.74
CA LEU A 165 8.95 -11.78 0.05
C LEU A 165 7.75 -11.81 -0.90
N LEU A 166 6.79 -12.71 -0.67
CA LEU A 166 5.59 -12.83 -1.51
C LEU A 166 4.72 -11.57 -1.40
N THR A 167 4.48 -11.09 -0.17
CA THR A 167 3.79 -9.82 0.11
C THR A 167 4.46 -8.64 -0.63
N GLY A 168 5.75 -8.42 -0.40
CA GLY A 168 6.50 -7.33 -1.03
C GLY A 168 6.52 -7.41 -2.55
N SER A 169 6.73 -8.61 -3.10
CA SER A 169 6.69 -8.85 -4.55
C SER A 169 5.32 -8.56 -5.16
N SER A 170 4.23 -8.86 -4.45
CA SER A 170 2.87 -8.56 -4.91
C SER A 170 2.59 -7.06 -4.93
N SER A 171 3.07 -6.31 -3.93
CA SER A 171 3.02 -4.84 -3.93
C SER A 171 3.86 -4.25 -5.06
N ILE A 172 5.09 -4.76 -5.26
CA ILE A 172 5.94 -4.33 -6.38
C ILE A 172 5.28 -4.60 -7.72
N HIS A 173 4.60 -5.73 -7.90
CA HIS A 173 3.85 -6.02 -9.13
C HIS A 173 2.83 -4.91 -9.43
N GLN A 174 2.00 -4.51 -8.45
CA GLN A 174 1.07 -3.39 -8.63
C GLN A 174 1.80 -2.08 -8.96
N ALA A 175 2.90 -1.79 -8.25
CA ALA A 175 3.70 -0.59 -8.46
C ALA A 175 4.31 -0.53 -9.87
N LEU A 176 4.85 -1.63 -10.40
CA LEU A 176 5.39 -1.70 -11.75
C LEU A 176 4.30 -1.47 -12.80
N ARG A 177 3.09 -2.00 -12.58
CA ARG A 177 1.95 -1.75 -13.46
C ARG A 177 1.54 -0.26 -13.45
N CYS A 178 1.60 0.40 -12.29
CA CYS A 178 1.37 1.85 -12.19
C CYS A 178 2.50 2.65 -12.88
N ALA A 179 3.75 2.24 -12.72
CA ALA A 179 4.90 2.86 -13.40
C ALA A 179 4.80 2.75 -14.92
N LEU A 180 4.36 1.59 -15.44
CA LEU A 180 4.08 1.39 -16.86
C LEU A 180 2.94 2.30 -17.35
N ALA A 181 1.88 2.49 -16.56
CA ALA A 181 0.81 3.42 -16.91
C ALA A 181 1.31 4.88 -16.97
N ILE A 182 2.20 5.27 -16.05
CA ILE A 182 2.87 6.59 -16.10
C ILE A 182 3.74 6.71 -17.37
N ALA A 183 4.55 5.69 -17.69
CA ALA A 183 5.36 5.64 -18.90
C ALA A 183 4.54 5.77 -20.19
N GLU A 184 3.45 5.01 -20.30
CA GLU A 184 2.51 5.09 -21.43
C GLU A 184 1.92 6.49 -21.56
N ARG A 185 1.50 7.10 -20.43
CA ARG A 185 0.93 8.46 -20.41
C ARG A 185 1.92 9.52 -20.90
N ARG A 186 3.21 9.29 -20.68
CA ARG A 186 4.33 10.12 -21.12
C ARG A 186 4.84 9.79 -22.53
N GLU A 187 4.30 8.73 -23.16
CA GLU A 187 4.80 8.21 -24.42
C GLU A 187 6.30 7.81 -24.35
N GLU A 188 6.75 7.29 -23.19
CA GLU A 188 8.12 6.79 -22.96
C GLU A 188 8.11 5.27 -22.83
N PRO A 189 8.29 4.48 -23.92
CA PRO A 189 8.20 3.02 -23.86
C PRO A 189 9.25 2.38 -22.93
N GLN A 190 8.81 1.43 -22.09
CA GLN A 190 9.66 0.71 -21.14
C GLN A 190 9.58 -0.81 -21.33
N PRO A 191 10.15 -1.36 -22.43
CA PRO A 191 10.03 -2.79 -22.74
C PRO A 191 10.65 -3.70 -21.68
N ASP A 192 11.74 -3.27 -21.03
CA ASP A 192 12.38 -4.05 -19.96
C ASP A 192 11.49 -4.11 -18.71
N TRP A 193 10.75 -3.04 -18.41
CA TRP A 193 9.77 -3.02 -17.31
C TRP A 193 8.58 -3.92 -17.61
N GLU A 194 8.11 -3.96 -18.85
CA GLU A 194 7.02 -4.86 -19.28
C GLU A 194 7.41 -6.33 -19.07
N LEU A 195 8.61 -6.73 -19.51
CA LEU A 195 9.14 -8.08 -19.32
C LEU A 195 9.31 -8.41 -17.84
N ALA A 196 9.89 -7.49 -17.05
CA ALA A 196 10.10 -7.68 -15.62
C ALA A 196 8.76 -7.85 -14.87
N THR A 197 7.76 -7.05 -15.22
CA THR A 197 6.41 -7.10 -14.63
C THR A 197 5.75 -8.45 -14.91
N GLY A 198 5.79 -8.92 -16.15
CA GLY A 198 5.23 -10.22 -16.52
C GLY A 198 5.96 -11.40 -15.89
N ALA A 199 7.30 -11.33 -15.77
CA ALA A 199 8.09 -12.34 -15.08
C ALA A 199 7.77 -12.42 -13.58
N LEU A 200 7.58 -11.26 -12.92
CA LEU A 200 7.19 -11.18 -11.52
C LEU A 200 5.78 -11.75 -11.29
N ALA A 201 4.81 -11.37 -12.15
CA ALA A 201 3.45 -11.87 -12.10
C ALA A 201 3.41 -13.41 -12.22
N HIS A 202 4.17 -13.94 -13.18
CA HIS A 202 4.32 -15.38 -13.38
C HIS A 202 4.95 -16.07 -12.16
N ALA A 203 6.00 -15.49 -11.57
CA ALA A 203 6.65 -16.02 -10.38
C ALA A 203 5.67 -16.10 -9.19
N ILE A 204 4.91 -15.05 -8.93
CA ILE A 204 3.92 -14.99 -7.84
C ILE A 204 2.88 -16.10 -7.97
N ARG A 205 2.32 -16.32 -9.17
CA ARG A 205 1.27 -17.32 -9.39
C ARG A 205 1.80 -18.76 -9.43
N SER A 206 2.92 -18.97 -10.11
CA SER A 206 3.34 -20.30 -10.54
C SER A 206 4.49 -20.88 -9.73
N HIS A 207 5.19 -20.04 -8.96
CA HIS A 207 6.43 -20.39 -8.29
C HIS A 207 6.49 -19.95 -6.82
N PRO A 208 5.53 -20.39 -5.97
CA PRO A 208 5.55 -20.06 -4.55
C PRO A 208 6.84 -20.50 -3.84
N GLU A 209 7.54 -21.52 -4.36
CA GLU A 209 8.83 -22.01 -3.83
C GLU A 209 9.99 -21.00 -3.97
N ARG A 210 9.82 -19.93 -4.76
CA ARG A 210 10.84 -18.88 -4.93
C ARG A 210 10.79 -17.80 -3.85
N PHE A 211 9.76 -17.82 -3.01
CA PHE A 211 9.57 -16.84 -1.94
C PHE A 211 9.85 -17.47 -0.58
N LEU A 212 10.24 -16.64 0.39
CA LEU A 212 10.38 -17.08 1.78
C LEU A 212 9.03 -17.52 2.33
N ASP A 213 9.01 -18.65 3.04
CA ASP A 213 7.79 -19.13 3.69
C ASP A 213 7.41 -18.21 4.87
N LYS A 214 6.45 -17.33 4.60
CA LYS A 214 5.83 -16.42 5.57
C LYS A 214 4.34 -16.70 5.67
N ASN A 215 3.90 -17.94 5.43
CA ASN A 215 2.49 -18.36 5.45
C ASN A 215 1.74 -18.11 6.76
N ARG A 216 2.47 -17.78 7.84
CA ARG A 216 1.92 -17.43 9.15
C ARG A 216 1.46 -15.97 9.22
N TYR A 217 1.84 -15.13 8.26
CA TYR A 217 1.45 -13.73 8.16
C TYR A 217 0.25 -13.59 7.21
N SER A 218 -0.74 -12.77 7.58
CA SER A 218 -1.96 -12.57 6.80
C SER A 218 -1.71 -11.93 5.44
N MET A 219 -0.78 -10.98 5.39
CA MET A 219 -0.43 -10.28 4.16
C MET A 219 0.03 -11.27 3.07
N ASP A 220 0.83 -12.29 3.42
CA ASP A 220 1.27 -13.32 2.49
C ASP A 220 0.10 -14.12 1.88
N TRP A 221 -1.03 -14.15 2.58
CA TRP A 221 -2.26 -14.76 2.11
C TRP A 221 -3.05 -13.84 1.15
N TYR A 222 -3.33 -12.58 1.49
CA TYR A 222 -4.19 -11.72 0.67
C TYR A 222 -3.46 -10.79 -0.32
N TYR A 223 -2.18 -10.47 -0.13
CA TYR A 223 -1.45 -9.55 -1.02
C TYR A 223 -1.31 -10.01 -2.47
N PRO A 224 -1.16 -11.30 -2.80
CA PRO A 224 -1.17 -11.73 -4.20
C PRO A 224 -2.46 -11.34 -4.93
N VAL A 225 -3.57 -11.23 -4.21
CA VAL A 225 -4.87 -10.74 -4.70
C VAL A 225 -4.87 -9.21 -4.76
N LEU A 226 -4.52 -8.53 -3.66
CA LEU A 226 -4.50 -7.07 -3.58
C LEU A 226 -3.56 -6.44 -4.63
N GLY A 227 -2.37 -7.01 -4.81
CA GLY A 227 -1.38 -6.59 -5.80
C GLY A 227 -1.73 -6.98 -7.25
N GLY A 228 -2.87 -7.65 -7.46
CA GLY A 228 -3.42 -7.97 -8.78
C GLY A 228 -2.67 -9.04 -9.56
N ALA A 229 -1.75 -9.79 -8.92
CA ALA A 229 -1.01 -10.87 -9.58
C ALA A 229 -1.84 -12.16 -9.69
N VAL A 230 -2.69 -12.42 -8.69
CA VAL A 230 -3.67 -13.52 -8.61
C VAL A 230 -5.06 -12.93 -8.73
N THR A 231 -5.84 -13.33 -9.74
CA THR A 231 -7.17 -12.77 -10.02
C THR A 231 -8.21 -13.85 -10.30
N GLY A 232 -9.48 -13.46 -10.43
CA GLY A 232 -10.57 -14.37 -10.79
C GLY A 232 -10.80 -15.50 -9.79
N ALA A 233 -11.11 -16.70 -10.28
CA ALA A 233 -11.45 -17.83 -9.43
C ALA A 233 -10.30 -18.29 -8.50
N GLU A 234 -9.04 -18.11 -8.93
CA GLU A 234 -7.87 -18.41 -8.10
C GLU A 234 -7.78 -17.47 -6.90
N ALA A 235 -8.06 -16.17 -7.10
CA ALA A 235 -8.10 -15.20 -6.01
C ALA A 235 -9.20 -15.55 -5.00
N THR A 236 -10.41 -15.86 -5.46
CA THR A 236 -11.52 -16.27 -4.58
C THR A 236 -11.17 -17.53 -3.78
N ALA A 237 -10.59 -18.54 -4.43
CA ALA A 237 -10.18 -19.78 -3.75
C ALA A 237 -9.09 -19.51 -2.70
N ARG A 238 -8.10 -18.69 -3.04
CA ARG A 238 -7.03 -18.28 -2.11
C ARG A 238 -7.60 -17.58 -0.87
N ILE A 239 -8.51 -16.63 -1.04
CA ILE A 239 -9.18 -15.95 0.08
C ILE A 239 -9.96 -16.97 0.93
N GLN A 240 -10.70 -17.89 0.33
CA GLN A 240 -11.44 -18.90 1.10
C GLN A 240 -10.52 -19.80 1.94
N GLU A 241 -9.35 -20.19 1.43
CA GLU A 241 -8.40 -21.06 2.12
C GLU A 241 -7.86 -20.46 3.44
N GLY A 242 -7.55 -19.17 3.45
CA GLY A 242 -6.97 -18.48 4.62
C GLY A 242 -8.00 -17.90 5.59
N TRP A 243 -9.28 -17.90 5.24
CA TRP A 243 -10.30 -17.15 5.97
C TRP A 243 -10.38 -17.51 7.45
N ASP A 244 -10.62 -18.78 7.79
CA ASP A 244 -10.79 -19.24 9.17
C ASP A 244 -9.50 -19.13 10.00
N ARG A 245 -8.34 -19.04 9.33
CA ARG A 245 -7.04 -18.90 9.97
C ARG A 245 -6.79 -17.46 10.40
N PHE A 246 -7.11 -16.49 9.55
CA PHE A 246 -6.71 -15.10 9.76
C PHE A 246 -7.85 -14.20 10.23
N VAL A 247 -9.07 -14.41 9.75
CA VAL A 247 -10.21 -13.56 10.13
C VAL A 247 -10.68 -13.94 11.53
N VAL A 248 -10.92 -12.91 12.35
CA VAL A 248 -11.54 -13.01 13.67
C VAL A 248 -12.90 -12.31 13.56
N PRO A 249 -14.01 -13.08 13.55
CA PRO A 249 -15.34 -12.51 13.37
C PRO A 249 -15.62 -11.37 14.34
N GLY A 250 -16.01 -10.22 13.80
CA GLY A 250 -16.35 -9.02 14.57
C GLY A 250 -15.16 -8.25 15.16
N LEU A 251 -13.92 -8.63 14.86
CA LEU A 251 -12.71 -7.94 15.36
C LEU A 251 -11.73 -7.51 14.26
N GLY A 252 -11.67 -8.23 13.14
CA GLY A 252 -10.78 -7.92 12.01
C GLY A 252 -9.88 -9.10 11.63
N VAL A 253 -8.67 -8.81 11.17
CA VAL A 253 -7.69 -9.77 10.65
C VAL A 253 -6.48 -9.87 11.57
N ARG A 254 -6.01 -11.08 11.82
CA ARG A 254 -4.74 -11.33 12.52
C ARG A 254 -3.56 -10.94 11.66
N CYS A 255 -2.56 -10.27 12.24
CA CYS A 255 -1.26 -10.05 11.58
C CYS A 255 -0.45 -11.32 11.40
N VAL A 256 -0.37 -12.11 12.45
CA VAL A 256 0.54 -13.25 12.45
C VAL A 256 0.05 -14.34 13.39
N LEU A 257 0.12 -15.58 12.93
CA LEU A 257 -0.14 -16.76 13.75
C LEU A 257 1.10 -17.13 14.60
N PRO A 258 0.89 -17.65 15.83
CA PRO A 258 -0.38 -17.91 16.50
C PRO A 258 -0.86 -16.74 17.37
N ASN A 259 -0.39 -15.51 17.12
CA ASN A 259 -0.58 -14.42 18.05
C ASN A 259 -2.06 -13.98 18.11
N PRO A 260 -2.62 -13.76 19.31
CA PRO A 260 -4.05 -13.52 19.49
C PRO A 260 -4.41 -12.04 19.38
N TRP A 261 -3.93 -11.36 18.35
CA TRP A 261 -4.29 -9.96 18.06
C TRP A 261 -4.70 -9.76 16.61
N VAL A 262 -5.53 -8.76 16.40
CA VAL A 262 -5.93 -8.25 15.07
C VAL A 262 -5.27 -6.91 14.81
N THR A 263 -5.08 -6.56 13.54
CA THR A 263 -4.46 -5.31 13.09
C THR A 263 -5.43 -4.52 12.21
N GLY A 264 -5.59 -3.22 12.48
CA GLY A 264 -6.51 -2.34 11.77
C GLY A 264 -6.14 -2.16 10.30
N GLY A 265 -4.90 -1.75 10.01
CA GLY A 265 -4.41 -1.50 8.64
C GLY A 265 -4.57 -2.73 7.73
N GLU A 266 -4.04 -3.87 8.16
CA GLU A 266 -4.19 -5.14 7.42
C GLU A 266 -5.64 -5.58 7.21
N SER A 267 -6.53 -5.28 8.16
CA SER A 267 -7.96 -5.56 7.97
C SER A 267 -8.54 -4.68 6.86
N CYS A 268 -8.13 -3.41 6.78
CA CYS A 268 -8.57 -2.50 5.72
C CYS A 268 -7.99 -2.92 4.35
N GLU A 269 -6.74 -3.37 4.30
CA GLU A 269 -6.15 -3.92 3.08
C GLU A 269 -6.81 -5.24 2.66
N LEU A 270 -7.20 -6.12 3.60
CA LEU A 270 -8.02 -7.28 3.27
C LEU A 270 -9.37 -6.84 2.68
N ALA A 271 -9.99 -5.78 3.23
CA ALA A 271 -11.23 -5.26 2.67
C ALA A 271 -11.04 -4.75 1.23
N LEU A 272 -9.92 -4.10 0.92
CA LEU A 272 -9.54 -3.77 -0.47
C LEU A 272 -9.39 -5.03 -1.33
N ALA A 273 -8.71 -6.07 -0.85
CA ALA A 273 -8.56 -7.33 -1.58
C ALA A 273 -9.91 -8.02 -1.86
N LEU A 274 -10.83 -8.00 -0.89
CA LEU A 274 -12.19 -8.51 -1.04
C LEU A 274 -13.01 -7.67 -2.03
N TRP A 275 -12.86 -6.34 -2.01
CA TRP A 275 -13.48 -5.45 -2.99
C TRP A 275 -12.99 -5.76 -4.41
N VAL A 276 -11.68 -5.96 -4.60
CA VAL A 276 -11.08 -6.35 -5.90
C VAL A 276 -11.66 -7.67 -6.42
N THR A 277 -12.00 -8.63 -5.55
CA THR A 277 -12.65 -9.89 -5.96
C THR A 277 -14.16 -9.80 -6.12
N GLY A 278 -14.75 -8.61 -5.98
CA GLY A 278 -16.19 -8.38 -6.09
C GLY A 278 -16.99 -8.78 -4.85
N GLU A 279 -16.33 -9.00 -3.71
CA GLU A 279 -16.95 -9.40 -2.44
C GLU A 279 -17.22 -8.19 -1.53
N SER A 280 -17.87 -7.16 -2.06
CA SER A 280 -18.10 -5.86 -1.38
C SER A 280 -18.84 -5.99 -0.04
N ASP A 281 -19.78 -6.93 0.09
CA ASP A 281 -20.49 -7.17 1.36
C ASP A 281 -19.53 -7.67 2.46
N ARG A 282 -18.61 -8.57 2.12
CA ARG A 282 -17.60 -9.06 3.07
C ARG A 282 -16.54 -7.99 3.36
N ALA A 283 -16.18 -7.18 2.36
CA ALA A 283 -15.31 -6.03 2.58
C ALA A 283 -15.94 -5.06 3.59
N LEU A 284 -17.23 -4.75 3.44
CA LEU A 284 -18.00 -3.93 4.38
C LEU A 284 -18.02 -4.56 5.79
N GLU A 285 -18.28 -5.87 5.91
CA GLU A 285 -18.25 -6.58 7.20
C GLU A 285 -16.89 -6.44 7.91
N ILE A 286 -15.78 -6.58 7.18
CA ILE A 286 -14.43 -6.38 7.74
C ILE A 286 -14.24 -4.94 8.22
N LEU A 287 -14.63 -3.94 7.42
CA LEU A 287 -14.51 -2.52 7.80
C LEU A 287 -15.39 -2.14 9.00
N GLN A 288 -16.58 -2.74 9.13
CA GLN A 288 -17.41 -2.61 10.32
C GLN A 288 -16.76 -3.25 11.54
N SER A 289 -16.09 -4.40 11.35
CA SER A 289 -15.45 -5.16 12.43
C SER A 289 -14.28 -4.44 13.08
N VAL A 290 -13.65 -3.46 12.40
CA VAL A 290 -12.51 -2.70 12.95
C VAL A 290 -12.92 -1.39 13.63
N GLN A 291 -14.21 -1.02 13.64
CA GLN A 291 -14.67 0.23 14.25
C GLN A 291 -14.43 0.32 15.77
N HIS A 292 -14.24 -0.82 16.45
CA HIS A 292 -13.80 -0.84 17.85
C HIS A 292 -12.40 -0.24 18.07
N LEU A 293 -11.60 -0.08 17.02
CA LEU A 293 -10.28 0.55 17.07
C LEU A 293 -10.34 2.08 16.95
N ARG A 294 -11.47 2.66 16.51
CA ARG A 294 -11.60 4.12 16.33
C ARG A 294 -11.48 4.85 17.67
N THR A 295 -10.76 5.97 17.67
CA THR A 295 -10.61 6.88 18.83
C THR A 295 -11.39 8.18 18.63
N GLU A 296 -11.61 8.93 19.72
CA GLU A 296 -12.26 10.26 19.68
C GLU A 296 -11.50 11.30 18.84
N GLY A 297 -10.23 11.05 18.49
CA GLY A 297 -9.44 11.93 17.63
C GLY A 297 -9.47 11.56 16.13
N GLY A 298 -10.34 10.63 15.74
CA GLY A 298 -10.49 10.16 14.36
C GLY A 298 -9.42 9.21 13.85
N LEU A 299 -8.35 8.96 14.62
CA LEU A 299 -7.37 7.89 14.36
C LEU A 299 -7.82 6.57 14.96
N TYR A 300 -7.11 5.51 14.61
CA TYR A 300 -7.42 4.14 14.99
C TYR A 300 -6.21 3.53 15.71
N TRP A 301 -6.48 2.73 16.75
CA TRP A 301 -5.46 1.88 17.34
C TRP A 301 -4.94 0.89 16.30
N THR A 302 -3.62 0.70 16.26
CA THR A 302 -2.99 -0.24 15.31
C THR A 302 -3.54 -1.66 15.46
N GLY A 303 -3.81 -2.11 16.69
CA GLY A 303 -4.28 -3.46 16.91
C GLY A 303 -4.96 -3.70 18.25
N TYR A 304 -5.51 -4.91 18.39
CA TYR A 304 -6.24 -5.33 19.58
C TYR A 304 -5.97 -6.81 19.90
N VAL A 305 -5.52 -7.08 21.12
CA VAL A 305 -5.36 -8.43 21.67
C VAL A 305 -6.72 -8.93 22.13
N PHE A 306 -7.19 -10.05 21.58
CA PHE A 306 -8.54 -10.57 21.83
C PHE A 306 -8.62 -11.80 22.75
N GLU A 307 -7.49 -12.47 23.00
CA GLU A 307 -7.37 -13.54 24.00
C GLU A 307 -6.42 -13.16 25.14
N GLY A 308 -6.66 -13.72 26.33
CA GLY A 308 -5.85 -13.41 27.51
C GLY A 308 -6.11 -12.00 28.05
N ASN A 309 -5.07 -11.18 28.12
CA ASN A 309 -5.18 -9.79 28.58
C ASN A 309 -5.66 -8.88 27.43
N ARG A 310 -6.98 -8.77 27.29
CA ARG A 310 -7.60 -7.98 26.23
C ARG A 310 -7.25 -6.50 26.36
N ALA A 311 -6.56 -5.96 25.37
CA ALA A 311 -6.12 -4.57 25.33
C ALA A 311 -5.84 -4.13 23.90
N PHE A 312 -5.90 -2.82 23.65
CA PHE A 312 -5.32 -2.24 22.46
C PHE A 312 -3.81 -2.40 22.51
N TRP A 313 -3.24 -2.98 21.46
CA TRP A 313 -1.80 -3.18 21.36
C TRP A 313 -1.38 -3.37 19.89
N PRO A 314 -0.31 -2.69 19.45
CA PRO A 314 0.42 -1.66 20.20
C PRO A 314 -0.45 -0.42 20.46
N GLU A 315 -0.15 0.33 21.52
CA GLU A 315 -0.84 1.59 21.87
C GLU A 315 -0.35 2.72 20.94
N GLU A 316 -0.60 2.55 19.65
CA GLU A 316 -0.15 3.44 18.58
C GLU A 316 -1.36 3.87 17.74
N LEU A 317 -1.37 5.15 17.33
CA LEU A 317 -2.39 5.74 16.47
C LEU A 317 -1.73 6.16 15.16
N THR A 318 -1.84 5.29 14.15
CA THR A 318 -0.94 5.38 12.99
C THR A 318 -1.62 6.00 11.78
N THR A 319 -0.87 6.79 11.04
CA THR A 319 -1.31 7.35 9.75
C THR A 319 -1.59 6.25 8.74
N TRP A 320 -0.85 5.14 8.77
CA TRP A 320 -1.12 3.95 7.98
C TRP A 320 -2.51 3.36 8.24
N THR A 321 -2.84 3.03 9.51
CA THR A 321 -4.15 2.41 9.82
C THR A 321 -5.31 3.31 9.37
N ALA A 322 -5.20 4.62 9.62
CA ALA A 322 -6.20 5.59 9.18
C ALA A 322 -6.23 5.72 7.65
N GLY A 323 -5.08 5.71 6.99
CA GLY A 323 -4.93 5.79 5.54
C GLY A 323 -5.53 4.59 4.83
N SER A 324 -5.19 3.37 5.23
CA SER A 324 -5.75 2.14 4.69
C SER A 324 -7.27 2.09 4.85
N LEU A 325 -7.80 2.55 5.98
CA LEU A 325 -9.25 2.64 6.17
C LEU A 325 -9.88 3.61 5.16
N LEU A 326 -9.34 4.82 5.03
CA LEU A 326 -9.88 5.82 4.09
C LEU A 326 -9.83 5.32 2.66
N LEU A 327 -8.76 4.65 2.25
CA LEU A 327 -8.64 4.05 0.92
C LEU A 327 -9.62 2.90 0.71
N ALA A 328 -9.81 2.02 1.69
CA ALA A 328 -10.81 0.97 1.62
C ALA A 328 -12.23 1.54 1.49
N VAL A 329 -12.55 2.56 2.29
CA VAL A 329 -13.84 3.28 2.20
C VAL A 329 -13.99 3.96 0.85
N ALA A 330 -12.96 4.64 0.34
CA ALA A 330 -12.96 5.29 -0.97
C ALA A 330 -13.23 4.28 -2.10
N ALA A 331 -12.61 3.09 -2.05
CA ALA A 331 -12.85 2.04 -3.02
C ALA A 331 -14.31 1.54 -3.02
N LEU A 332 -14.87 1.28 -1.84
CA LEU A 332 -16.29 0.89 -1.71
C LEU A 332 -17.25 2.05 -2.06
N GLY A 333 -16.85 3.29 -1.81
CA GLY A 333 -17.57 4.51 -2.16
C GLY A 333 -17.46 4.91 -3.63
N GLY A 334 -16.67 4.18 -4.43
CA GLY A 334 -16.54 4.39 -5.87
C GLY A 334 -15.62 5.54 -6.27
N ASP A 335 -14.65 5.92 -5.43
CA ASP A 335 -13.62 6.89 -5.80
C ASP A 335 -12.83 6.43 -7.02
N GLU A 336 -12.82 7.23 -8.09
CA GLU A 336 -12.31 6.79 -9.39
C GLU A 336 -10.80 6.47 -9.37
N ALA A 337 -10.00 7.27 -8.65
CA ALA A 337 -8.56 7.08 -8.57
C ALA A 337 -8.21 5.81 -7.78
N THR A 338 -8.82 5.65 -6.61
CA THR A 338 -8.60 4.50 -5.73
C THR A 338 -9.06 3.20 -6.39
N THR A 339 -10.26 3.20 -6.99
CA THR A 339 -10.78 2.02 -7.70
C THR A 339 -9.93 1.65 -8.91
N ALA A 340 -9.40 2.62 -9.66
CA ALA A 340 -8.54 2.36 -10.80
C ALA A 340 -7.18 1.74 -10.41
N VAL A 341 -6.58 2.20 -9.32
CA VAL A 341 -5.26 1.73 -8.85
C VAL A 341 -5.35 0.34 -8.23
N PHE A 342 -6.33 0.10 -7.34
CA PHE A 342 -6.47 -1.21 -6.68
C PHE A 342 -7.19 -2.24 -7.56
N GLY A 343 -8.19 -1.82 -8.35
CA GLY A 343 -8.88 -2.73 -9.27
C GLY A 343 -7.97 -3.15 -10.43
N GLY A 344 -7.08 -2.27 -10.87
CA GLY A 344 -6.01 -2.58 -11.83
C GLY A 344 -6.49 -3.02 -13.22
N GLU A 345 -7.79 -2.94 -13.54
CA GLU A 345 -8.34 -3.39 -14.83
C GLU A 345 -7.73 -2.66 -16.03
N ARG A 346 -7.37 -1.38 -15.84
CA ARG A 346 -6.79 -0.50 -16.87
C ARG A 346 -5.27 -0.41 -16.80
N LEU A 347 -4.62 -1.07 -15.84
CA LEU A 347 -3.17 -1.02 -15.72
C LEU A 347 -2.51 -2.01 -16.69
N PRO A 348 -1.37 -1.67 -17.31
CA PRO A 348 -0.58 -2.60 -18.12
C PRO A 348 -0.28 -3.90 -17.36
N VAL A 349 -0.34 -5.06 -18.03
CA VAL A 349 -0.15 -6.38 -17.40
C VAL A 349 1.29 -6.91 -17.48
N GLY A 350 2.15 -6.24 -18.25
CA GLY A 350 3.48 -6.74 -18.61
C GLY A 350 3.43 -7.87 -19.65
N LEU A 351 4.59 -8.39 -20.02
CA LEU A 351 4.76 -9.46 -20.99
C LEU A 351 5.16 -10.75 -20.28
N GLU A 352 4.22 -11.70 -20.19
CA GLU A 352 4.47 -12.97 -19.53
C GLU A 352 5.37 -13.90 -20.36
N PRO A 353 6.22 -14.73 -19.72
CA PRO A 353 6.98 -15.75 -20.41
C PRO A 353 6.07 -16.80 -21.06
N ASP A 354 6.34 -17.18 -22.31
CA ASP A 354 5.57 -18.18 -23.07
C ASP A 354 5.69 -19.64 -22.55
N CYS A 355 6.40 -19.89 -21.44
CA CYS A 355 6.83 -21.23 -21.06
C CYS A 355 5.76 -22.12 -20.40
N CYS A 356 4.56 -21.63 -20.11
CA CYS A 356 3.56 -22.39 -19.33
C CYS A 356 2.08 -22.22 -19.74
N ARG A 357 1.76 -21.93 -21.00
CA ARG A 357 0.35 -21.92 -21.46
C ARG A 357 -0.23 -23.31 -21.65
#